data_AF-M0M1I5-F1
#
_entry.id   AF-M0M1I5-F1
#
_cell.length_a   1.000
_cell.length_b   1.000
_cell.length_c   1.000
_cell.angle_alpha   90.00
_cell.angle_beta   90.00
_cell.angle_gamma   90.00
#
_symmetry.space_group_name_H-M   'P 1'
#
loop_
_entity.id
_entity.type
_entity.pdbx_description
1 polymer ?
#
loop_
_entity_poly.entity_id
_entity_poly.type
_entity_poly.pdbx_seq_one_letter_code
_entity_poly.pdbx_strand_id
1 'polypeptide(L)' 'MSKTCTICGKPLSANALSGPAHGRKHRNEFERKVGREPEDYNEVRAFFSGELTIGYPTEQAQLGCFA' A
#
# COMPACT_ATOMS: atom_id res chain seq x y z
N MET A 1 -18.46 -2.18 19.41
CA MET A 1 -17.31 -2.84 18.75
C MET A 1 -16.68 -1.86 17.76
N SER A 2 -15.54 -1.27 18.09
CA SER A 2 -14.74 -0.49 17.14
C SER A 2 -14.09 -1.43 16.14
N LYS A 3 -14.26 -1.16 14.84
CA LYS A 3 -13.58 -1.93 13.78
C LYS A 3 -12.18 -1.33 13.61
N THR A 4 -11.14 -2.15 13.47
CA THR A 4 -9.76 -1.67 13.27
C THR A 4 -9.33 -1.92 11.83
N CYS A 5 -8.58 -1.00 11.23
CA CYS A 5 -8.03 -1.22 9.89
C CYS A 5 -6.88 -2.23 9.95
N THR A 6 -6.94 -3.29 9.14
CA THR A 6 -5.89 -4.31 9.05
C THR A 6 -4.63 -3.84 8.32
N ILE A 7 -4.71 -2.70 7.62
CA ILE A 7 -3.59 -2.12 6.85
C ILE A 7 -2.73 -1.21 7.73
N CYS A 8 -3.36 -0.28 8.46
CA CYS A 8 -2.63 0.76 9.21
C CYS A 8 -2.86 0.68 10.73
N GLY A 9 -3.61 -0.31 11.22
CA GLY A 9 -3.90 -0.50 12.64
C GLY A 9 -4.78 0.58 13.28
N LYS A 10 -5.25 1.58 12.51
CA LYS A 10 -6.04 2.68 13.06
C LYS A 10 -7.48 2.24 13.36
N PRO A 11 -8.08 2.72 14.47
CA PRO A 11 -9.49 2.49 14.75
C PRO A 11 -10.34 3.19 13.69
N LEU A 12 -11.26 2.44 13.08
CA LEU A 12 -12.30 2.98 12.22
C LEU A 12 -13.42 3.52 13.09
N SER A 13 -13.98 4.65 12.66
CA SER A 13 -15.11 5.27 13.35
C SER A 13 -16.31 4.33 13.36
N ALA A 14 -17.17 4.42 14.39
CA ALA A 14 -18.32 3.53 14.57
C ALA A 14 -19.34 3.57 13.40
N ASN A 15 -19.26 4.60 12.55
CA ASN A 15 -20.10 4.73 11.37
C ASN A 15 -19.83 3.63 10.34
N ALA A 16 -20.89 3.02 9.81
CA ALA A 16 -20.80 1.96 8.79
C ALA A 16 -20.04 2.39 7.52
N LEU A 17 -20.08 3.68 7.17
CA LEU A 17 -19.42 4.28 6.01
C LEU A 17 -17.93 4.57 6.23
N SER A 18 -17.44 4.52 7.46
CA SER A 18 -16.05 4.87 7.79
C SER A 18 -15.05 3.88 7.21
N GLY A 19 -15.40 2.58 7.18
CA GLY A 19 -14.55 1.52 6.62
C GLY A 19 -14.29 1.69 5.13
N PRO A 20 -15.32 1.76 4.28
CA PRO A 20 -15.15 1.97 2.83
C PRO A 20 -14.41 3.27 2.50
N ALA A 21 -14.76 4.37 3.16
CA ALA A 21 -14.09 5.66 2.96
C ALA A 21 -12.60 5.60 3.34
N HIS A 22 -12.27 4.90 4.43
CA HIS A 22 -10.89 4.69 4.84
C HIS A 22 -10.12 3.79 3.87
N GLY A 23 -10.73 2.71 3.37
CA GLY A 23 -10.10 1.84 2.37
C GLY A 23 -9.78 2.56 1.06
N ARG A 24 -10.68 3.46 0.61
CA ARG A 24 -10.41 4.32 -0.56
C ARG A 24 -9.17 5.20 -0.39
N LYS A 25 -8.90 5.68 0.84
CA LYS A 25 -7.70 6.48 1.10
C LYS A 25 -6.42 5.70 0.83
N HIS A 26 -6.36 4.42 1.24
CA HIS A 26 -5.21 3.56 0.98
C HIS A 26 -5.04 3.29 -0.51
N ARG A 27 -6.14 3.07 -1.24
CA ARG A 27 -6.11 2.90 -2.70
C ARG A 27 -5.53 4.14 -3.40
N ASN A 28 -6.00 5.33 -3.04
CA ASN A 28 -5.49 6.57 -3.61
C ASN A 28 -4.02 6.81 -3.27
N GLU A 29 -3.59 6.46 -2.06
CA GLU A 29 -2.18 6.58 -1.67
C GLU A 29 -1.29 5.57 -2.42
N PHE A 30 -1.78 4.36 -2.64
CA PHE A 30 -1.12 3.37 -3.50
C PHE A 30 -0.95 3.93 -4.91
N GLU A 31 -2.03 4.39 -5.55
CA GLU A 31 -1.98 4.94 -6.91
C GLU A 31 -0.99 6.10 -7.03
N ARG A 32 -0.96 7.00 -6.04
CA ARG A 32 -0.01 8.11 -6.02
C ARG A 32 1.44 7.68 -5.87
N LYS A 33 1.73 6.57 -5.19
CA LYS A 33 3.10 6.08 -4.96
C LYS A 33 3.57 5.15 -6.07
N VAL A 34 2.69 4.30 -6.59
CA VAL A 34 3.01 3.31 -7.63
C VAL A 34 2.84 3.88 -9.03
N GLY A 35 1.98 4.88 -9.20
CA GLY A 35 1.65 5.47 -10.50
C GLY A 35 0.64 4.64 -11.32
N ARG A 36 0.00 3.64 -10.71
CA ARG A 36 -1.08 2.84 -11.33
C ARG A 36 -2.18 2.53 -10.33
N GLU A 37 -3.38 2.25 -10.82
CA GLU A 37 -4.43 1.68 -9.99
C GLU A 37 -4.04 0.27 -9.52
N PRO A 38 -4.34 -0.08 -8.26
CA PRO A 38 -4.16 -1.44 -7.79
C PRO A 38 -5.16 -2.37 -8.46
N GLU A 39 -4.72 -3.57 -8.80
CA GLU A 39 -5.58 -4.60 -9.40
C GLU A 39 -6.57 -5.15 -8.37
N ASP A 40 -6.14 -5.27 -7.11
CA ASP A 40 -6.97 -5.73 -6.00
C ASP A 40 -6.59 -5.06 -4.67
N TYR A 41 -7.52 -5.10 -3.71
CA TYR A 41 -7.28 -4.57 -2.37
C TYR A 41 -6.18 -5.33 -1.60
N ASN A 42 -5.91 -6.59 -1.96
CA ASN A 42 -4.77 -7.33 -1.42
C ASN A 42 -3.43 -6.70 -1.83
N GLU A 43 -3.32 -6.12 -3.02
CA GLU A 43 -2.09 -5.45 -3.47
C GLU A 43 -1.82 -4.19 -2.64
N VAL A 44 -2.87 -3.42 -2.36
CA VAL A 44 -2.80 -2.28 -1.43
C VAL A 44 -2.36 -2.74 -0.05
N ARG A 45 -2.97 -3.80 0.49
CA ARG A 45 -2.58 -4.37 1.78
C ARG A 45 -1.11 -4.81 1.78
N ALA A 46 -0.68 -5.56 0.77
CA ALA A 46 0.67 -6.05 0.63
C ALA A 46 1.69 -4.89 0.59
N PHE A 47 1.38 -3.82 -0.15
CA PHE A 47 2.21 -2.63 -0.21
C PHE A 47 2.41 -1.94 1.14
N PHE A 48 1.34 -1.75 1.90
CA PHE A 48 1.42 -1.11 3.21
C PHE A 48 1.98 -2.04 4.30
N SER A 49 1.85 -3.36 4.14
CA SER A 49 2.47 -4.35 5.03
C SER A 49 3.96 -4.56 4.77
N GLY A 50 4.49 -4.05 3.65
CA GLY A 50 5.86 -4.29 3.21
C GLY A 50 6.07 -5.64 2.49
N GLU A 51 5.02 -6.44 2.31
CA GLU A 51 5.07 -7.69 1.53
C GLU A 51 5.17 -7.43 0.01
N LEU A 52 4.67 -6.29 -0.47
CA LEU A 52 4.84 -5.89 -1.87
C LEU A 52 6.11 -5.05 -2.01
N THR A 53 7.21 -5.69 -2.40
CA THR A 53 8.37 -4.97 -2.94
C THR A 53 8.02 -4.53 -4.36
N ILE A 54 7.27 -3.43 -4.50
CA ILE A 54 7.21 -2.76 -5.80
C ILE A 54 8.64 -2.36 -6.12
N GLY A 55 9.23 -3.06 -7.07
CA GLY A 55 10.57 -2.80 -7.54
C GLY A 55 10.65 -1.36 -8.00
N TYR A 56 11.13 -0.48 -7.14
CA TYR A 56 12.11 0.48 -7.62
C TYR A 56 13.17 -0.38 -8.32
N PRO A 57 13.54 -0.09 -9.58
CA PRO A 57 14.81 -0.61 -10.06
C PRO A 57 15.82 -0.12 -9.04
N THR A 58 16.36 -1.04 -8.24
CA THR A 58 17.56 -0.78 -7.49
C THR A 58 18.66 -0.66 -8.54
N GLU A 59 18.73 0.50 -9.19
CA GLU A 59 19.88 1.00 -9.93
C GLU A 59 21.06 1.18 -8.94
N GLN A 60 21.54 0.11 -8.29
CA GLN A 60 22.83 0.07 -7.58
C GLN A 60 23.47 -1.33 -7.54
N ALA A 61 23.19 -2.17 -8.53
CA ALA A 61 24.13 -3.25 -8.90
C ALA A 61 24.80 -2.94 -10.25
N GLN A 62 25.15 -1.67 -10.48
CA GLN A 62 26.16 -1.29 -11.47
C GLN A 62 27.53 -1.20 -10.76
N LEU A 63 28.02 -2.35 -10.30
CA LEU A 63 29.45 -2.63 -10.23
C LEU A 63 29.67 -3.63 -11.36
N GLY A 64 29.78 -3.18 -12.61
CA GLY A 64 30.84 -2.29 -13.01
C GLY A 64 32.07 -3.17 -13.21
N CYS A 65 32.24 -3.60 -14.46
CA CYS A 65 33.42 -4.26 -14.97
C CYS A 65 34.68 -3.52 -14.47
N PHE A 66 35.35 -4.06 -13.45
CA PHE A 66 36.72 -3.70 -13.16
C PHE A 66 37.60 -4.80 -13.75
N ALA A 67 38.14 -4.44 -14.92
CA ALA A 67 39.42 -4.81 -15.54
C ALA A 67 39.97 -6.22 -15.30
#